data_AF-U2G6P0-F1
#
_entry.id   AF-U2G6P0-F1
#
_cell.length_a   1.000
_cell.length_b   1.000
_cell.length_c   1.000
_cell.angle_alpha   90.00
_cell.angle_beta   90.00
_cell.angle_gamma   90.00
#
_symmetry.space_group_name_H-M   'P 1'
#
loop_
_entity.id
_entity.type
_entity.pdbx_description
1 polymer ?
#
loop_
_entity_poly.entity_id
_entity_poly.type
_entity_poly.pdbx_seq_one_letter_code
_entity_poly.pdbx_strand_id
1 'polypeptide(L)' 'MMTQTLYRVVETVWKEQGRVTIDIGSTWKPQKAAREEMNLRAAKNPAKQYSLER' A
#
# COMPACT_ATOMS: atom_id res chain seq x y z
N MET A 1 10.40 -16.53 -19.24
CA MET A 1 10.26 -16.36 -17.77
C MET A 1 9.26 -15.24 -17.56
N MET A 2 8.16 -15.46 -16.84
CA MET A 2 7.22 -14.38 -16.51
C MET A 2 7.78 -13.61 -15.32
N THR A 3 8.18 -12.35 -15.53
CA THR A 3 8.61 -11.47 -14.45
C THR A 3 7.38 -11.16 -13.56
N GLN A 4 7.39 -11.59 -12.30
CA GLN A 4 6.30 -11.25 -11.38
C GLN A 4 6.36 -9.77 -11.02
N THR A 5 5.26 -9.05 -11.23
CA THR A 5 5.09 -7.68 -10.74
C THR A 5 5.05 -7.69 -9.22
N LEU A 6 5.92 -6.89 -8.59
CA LEU A 6 5.93 -6.68 -7.15
C LEU A 6 5.13 -5.44 -6.78
N TYR A 7 4.65 -5.42 -5.56
CA TYR A 7 3.85 -4.34 -5.00
C TYR A 7 4.34 -3.99 -3.60
N ARG A 8 4.20 -2.74 -3.21
CA ARG A 8 4.37 -2.27 -1.83
C ARG A 8 3.10 -1.61 -1.32
N VAL A 9 2.95 -1.56 0.00
CA VAL A 9 1.84 -0.84 0.65
C VAL A 9 2.30 0.59 0.94
N VAL A 10 1.49 1.57 0.55
CA VAL A 10 1.71 3.00 0.85
C VAL A 10 0.49 3.55 1.59
N GLU A 11 0.69 4.57 2.42
CA GLU A 11 -0.41 5.33 3.00
C GLU A 11 -0.87 6.38 1.98
N THR A 12 -2.18 6.45 1.73
CA THR A 12 -2.78 7.43 0.84
C THR A 12 -3.48 8.49 1.68
N VAL A 13 -3.17 9.76 1.42
CA VAL A 13 -3.78 10.90 2.09
C VAL A 13 -4.32 11.86 1.04
N TRP A 14 -5.54 12.34 1.24
CA TRP A 14 -6.10 13.42 0.43
C TRP A 14 -5.74 14.76 1.06
N LYS A 15 -5.01 15.60 0.33
CA LYS A 15 -4.68 16.98 0.70
C LYS A 15 -5.37 17.93 -0.28
N GLU A 16 -5.33 19.23 0.01
CA GLU A 16 -5.89 20.28 -0.86
C GLU A 16 -5.32 20.24 -2.29
N GLN A 17 -4.07 19.78 -2.43
CA GLN A 17 -3.35 19.64 -3.71
C GLN A 17 -3.61 18.29 -4.41
N GLY A 18 -4.49 17.44 -3.85
CA GLY A 18 -4.86 16.14 -4.39
C GLY A 18 -4.37 14.95 -3.57
N ARG A 19 -4.30 13.79 -4.24
CA ARG A 19 -3.91 12.51 -3.62
C ARG A 19 -2.39 12.45 -3.45
N VAL A 20 -1.95 12.27 -2.22
CA VAL A 20 -0.54 12.07 -1.86
C VAL A 20 -0.34 10.64 -1.36
N THR A 21 0.70 9.97 -1.85
CA THR A 21 1.17 8.69 -1.32
C THR A 21 2.37 8.92 -0.40
N ILE A 22 2.35 8.27 0.76
CA ILE A 22 3.39 8.33 1.77
C ILE A 22 3.99 6.94 1.88
N ASP A 23 5.32 6.85 1.74
CA ASP A 23 6.05 5.62 1.97
C ASP A 23 6.06 5.29 3.47
N ILE A 24 5.63 4.08 3.79
CA ILE A 24 5.52 3.58 5.17
C ILE A 24 6.54 2.47 5.47
N GLY A 25 7.54 2.30 4.60
CA GLY A 25 8.61 1.31 4.77
C GLY A 25 8.16 -0.13 4.48
N SER A 26 7.13 -0.33 3.66
CA SER A 26 6.69 -1.67 3.27
C SER A 26 7.58 -2.26 2.17
N THR A 27 7.99 -3.51 2.36
CA THR A 27 8.80 -4.26 1.38
C THR A 27 8.01 -4.58 0.12
N TRP A 28 8.69 -4.57 -1.03
CA TRP A 28 8.16 -5.07 -2.30
C TRP A 28 7.89 -6.57 -2.23
N LYS A 29 6.66 -6.97 -2.55
CA LYS A 29 6.21 -8.37 -2.45
C LYS A 29 5.13 -8.68 -3.50
N PRO A 30 4.83 -9.96 -3.77
CA PRO A 30 3.75 -10.32 -4.69
C PRO A 30 2.41 -9.71 -4.28
N GLN A 31 1.55 -9.44 -5.26
CA GLN A 31 0.27 -8.74 -5.07
C GLN A 31 -0.57 -9.30 -3.91
N LYS A 32 -0.66 -10.63 -3.81
CA LYS A 32 -1.43 -11.30 -2.75
C LYS A 32 -0.92 -10.93 -1.36
N ALA A 33 0.39 -11.04 -1.14
CA ALA A 33 1.02 -10.72 0.13
C ALA A 33 0.91 -9.21 0.46
N ALA A 34 1.02 -8.35 -0.55
CA ALA A 34 0.84 -6.91 -0.38
C ALA A 34 -0.61 -6.57 0.03
N ARG A 35 -1.61 -7.24 -0.56
CA ARG A 35 -3.03 -7.07 -0.22
C ARG A 35 -3.34 -7.52 1.20
N GLU A 36 -2.77 -8.63 1.65
CA GLU A 36 -2.91 -9.13 3.02
C GLU A 36 -2.34 -8.13 4.03
N GLU A 37 -1.13 -7.61 3.78
CA GLU A 37 -0.54 -6.56 4.63
C GLU A 37 -1.38 -5.28 4.65
N MET A 38 -1.89 -4.84 3.50
CA MET A 38 -2.75 -3.67 3.40
C MET A 38 -4.00 -3.83 4.27
N ASN A 39 -4.66 -5.00 4.21
CA ASN A 39 -5.84 -5.29 5.03
C ASN A 39 -5.51 -5.32 6.53
N LEU A 40 -4.40 -5.92 6.92
CA LEU A 40 -3.94 -5.94 8.32
C LEU A 40 -3.67 -4.52 8.85
N ARG A 41 -3.03 -3.67 8.04
CA ARG A 41 -2.78 -2.27 8.40
C ARG A 41 -4.06 -1.44 8.49
N ALA A 42 -4.98 -1.65 7.55
CA ALA A 42 -6.30 -1.01 7.56
C ALA A 42 -7.11 -1.41 8.80
N ALA A 43 -7.07 -2.70 9.18
CA ALA A 43 -7.71 -3.18 10.41
C ALA A 43 -7.07 -2.60 11.68
N LYS A 44 -5.74 -2.44 11.71
CA LYS A 44 -5.02 -1.87 12.85
C LYS A 44 -5.23 -0.35 12.99
N ASN A 45 -5.37 0.36 11.88
CA ASN A 45 -5.54 1.82 11.85
C ASN A 45 -6.62 2.21 10.83
N PRO A 46 -7.91 2.08 11.18
CA PRO A 46 -9.02 2.32 10.24
C PRO A 46 -9.16 3.77 9.79
N ALA A 47 -8.59 4.72 10.53
CA ALA A 47 -8.55 6.14 10.14
C ALA A 47 -7.60 6.43 8.97
N LYS A 48 -6.68 5.50 8.65
CA LYS A 48 -5.71 5.66 7.58
C LYS A 48 -6.14 4.90 6.35
N GLN A 49 -5.98 5.52 5.18
CA GLN A 49 -6.18 4.83 3.91
C GLN A 49 -4.86 4.26 3.42
N TYR A 50 -4.88 3.01 2.97
CA TYR A 50 -3.72 2.33 2.40
C TYR A 50 -3.99 1.97 0.95
N SER A 51 -2.95 1.89 0.14
CA SER A 51 -3.03 1.50 -1.26
C SER A 51 -1.84 0.66 -1.67
N LEU A 52 -2.00 -0.10 -2.76
CA LEU A 52 -0.92 -0.82 -3.40
C LEU A 52 -0.26 0.05 -4.45
N GLU A 53 1.06 0.15 -4.37
CA GLU A 53 1.91 0.77 -5.39
C GLU A 53 2.72 -0.33 -6.08
N ARG A 54 2.94 -0.18 -7.39
CA ARG A 54 3.65 -1.14 -8.26
C ARG A 54 4.96 -0.54 -8.74
#